data_AF-A0A380NYP8-F1
#
_entry.id   AF-A0A380NYP8-F1
#
_cell.length_a   1.000
_cell.length_b   1.000
_cell.length_c   1.000
_cell.angle_alpha   90.00
_cell.angle_beta   90.00
_cell.angle_gamma   90.00
#
_symmetry.space_group_name_H-M   'P 1'
#
loop_
_entity.id
_entity.type
_entity.pdbx_description
1 polymer ?
#
loop_
_entity_poly.entity_id
_entity_poly.type
_entity_poly.pdbx_seq_one_letter_code
_entity_poly.pdbx_strand_id
1 'polypeptide(L)' 'METPDLLILDEPTNHLDMETLAWLEQYLQNYRGALLIVSHDRYFLDRVVNEIYDMHSGVWIITKVITANL' A
#
# COMPACT_ATOMS: atom_id res chain seq x y z
N MET A 1 -0.27 10.62 19.96
CA MET A 1 0.44 9.63 19.14
C MET A 1 0.58 10.23 17.77
N GLU A 2 1.79 10.57 17.35
CA GLU A 2 2.03 11.14 16.02
C GLU A 2 1.83 10.03 14.98
N THR A 3 0.97 10.27 14.01
CA THR A 3 0.84 9.42 12.82
C THR A 3 1.93 9.81 11.83
N PRO A 4 2.76 8.88 11.35
CA PRO A 4 3.86 9.23 10.47
C PRO A 4 3.36 9.76 9.13
N ASP A 5 3.99 10.79 8.60
CA ASP A 5 3.63 11.39 7.30
C ASP A 5 3.84 10.42 6.12
N LEU A 6 4.66 9.38 6.32
CA LEU A 6 4.96 8.32 5.34
C LEU A 6 4.96 6.95 6.03
N LEU A 7 4.16 6.01 5.50
CA LEU A 7 4.16 4.61 5.88
C LEU A 7 4.73 3.76 4.72
N ILE A 8 5.71 2.92 5.02
CA ILE A 8 6.37 2.02 4.06
C ILE A 8 6.07 0.58 4.44
N LEU A 9 5.62 -0.23 3.47
CA LEU A 9 5.28 -1.63 3.63
C LEU A 9 5.95 -2.47 2.55
N ASP A 10 6.55 -3.59 2.95
CA ASP A 10 7.16 -4.57 2.06
C ASP A 10 6.42 -5.90 2.21
N GLU A 11 5.80 -6.36 1.12
CA GLU A 11 4.95 -7.55 1.01
C GLU A 11 3.90 -7.69 2.14
N PRO A 12 3.03 -6.69 2.35
CA PRO A 12 2.11 -6.68 3.48
C PRO A 12 0.95 -7.68 3.36
N THR A 13 0.73 -8.27 2.19
CA THR A 13 -0.32 -9.28 1.94
C THR A 13 0.14 -10.69 2.31
N ASN A 14 1.44 -10.89 2.53
CA ASN A 14 1.99 -12.22 2.72
C ASN A 14 1.54 -12.83 4.06
N HIS A 15 1.21 -14.13 4.03
CA HIS A 15 0.71 -14.89 5.17
C HIS A 15 -0.58 -14.35 5.83
N LEU A 16 -1.31 -13.44 5.18
CA LEU A 16 -2.60 -12.96 5.65
C LEU A 16 -3.74 -13.86 5.17
N ASP A 17 -4.74 -14.06 6.04
CA ASP A 17 -6.04 -14.57 5.61
C ASP A 17 -6.89 -13.47 4.94
N MET A 18 -7.97 -13.88 4.29
CA MET A 18 -8.84 -12.96 3.54
C MET A 18 -9.48 -11.87 4.41
N GLU A 19 -9.79 -12.17 5.67
CA GLU A 19 -10.40 -11.22 6.60
C GLU A 19 -9.40 -10.13 6.99
N THR A 20 -8.18 -10.53 7.34
CA THR A 20 -7.10 -9.63 7.70
C THR A 20 -6.67 -8.77 6.51
N LEU A 21 -6.66 -9.35 5.30
CA LEU A 21 -6.39 -8.61 4.06
C LEU A 21 -7.43 -7.52 3.83
N ALA A 22 -8.73 -7.83 3.98
CA ALA A 22 -9.80 -6.85 3.82
C ALA A 22 -9.73 -5.72 4.85
N TRP A 23 -9.41 -6.06 6.11
CA TRP A 23 -9.17 -5.05 7.15
C TRP A 23 -7.99 -4.14 6.81
N LEU A 24 -6.89 -4.72 6.32
CA LEU A 24 -5.69 -3.98 5.93
C LEU A 24 -5.98 -3.04 4.75
N GLU A 25 -6.70 -3.51 3.72
CA GLU A 25 -7.15 -2.67 2.60
C GLU A 25 -7.91 -1.43 3.12
N GLN A 26 -8.89 -1.64 4.00
CA GLN A 26 -9.69 -0.56 4.58
C GLN A 26 -8.84 0.39 5.44
N TYR A 27 -7.89 -0.12 6.21
CA TYR A 27 -6.98 0.70 7.00
C TYR A 27 -6.12 1.61 6.11
N LEU A 28 -5.50 1.05 5.07
CA LEU A 28 -4.61 1.78 4.17
C LEU A 28 -5.34 2.77 3.25
N GLN A 29 -6.60 2.50 2.91
CA GLN A 29 -7.47 3.46 2.21
C GLN A 29 -7.76 4.71 3.05
N ASN A 30 -7.84 4.56 4.38
CA ASN A 30 -8.14 5.66 5.30
C ASN A 30 -6.88 6.31 5.92
N TYR A 31 -5.69 5.83 5.56
CA TYR A 31 -4.44 6.34 6.08
C TYR A 31 -4.23 7.80 5.64
N ARG A 32 -4.10 8.71 6.62
CA ARG A 32 -3.86 10.13 6.38
C ARG A 32 -2.36 10.39 6.33
N GLY A 33 -1.75 10.12 5.18
CA GLY A 33 -0.33 10.29 4.91
C GLY A 33 0.07 9.59 3.61
N ALA A 34 1.34 9.71 3.23
CA ALA A 34 1.89 9.01 2.08
C ALA A 34 2.09 7.51 2.39
N LEU A 35 1.96 6.67 1.36
CA LEU A 35 2.08 5.22 1.45
C LEU A 35 3.05 4.70 0.39
N LEU A 36 4.04 3.93 0.77
CA LEU A 36 4.90 3.20 -0.17
C LEU A 36 4.71 1.72 0.07
N ILE A 37 4.22 0.99 -0.94
CA ILE A 37 3.82 -0.41 -0.79
C ILE A 37 4.48 -1.25 -1.87
N VAL A 38 5.46 -2.03 -1.47
CA VAL A 38 6.08 -3.03 -2.34
C VAL A 38 5.27 -4.31 -2.21
N SER A 39 4.67 -4.80 -3.29
CA SER A 39 4.00 -6.09 -3.30
C SER A 39 3.90 -6.68 -4.70
N HIS A 40 3.87 -8.01 -4.77
CA HIS A 40 3.53 -8.75 -5.99
C HIS A 40 2.01 -8.92 -6.21
N ASP A 41 1.16 -8.57 -5.23
CA ASP A 41 -0.30 -8.72 -5.33
C ASP A 41 -0.94 -7.50 -6.01
N ARG A 42 -1.21 -7.64 -7.31
CA ARG A 42 -1.85 -6.58 -8.12
C ARG A 42 -3.27 -6.25 -7.68
N TYR A 43 -4.06 -7.22 -7.20
CA TYR A 43 -5.44 -6.97 -6.82
C TYR A 43 -5.54 -6.14 -5.55
N PHE A 44 -4.67 -6.43 -4.59
CA PHE A 44 -4.52 -5.61 -3.39
C PHE A 44 -4.08 -4.18 -3.73
N LEU A 45 -3.08 -4.06 -4.61
CA LEU A 45 -2.54 -2.76 -5.02
C LEU A 45 -3.60 -1.93 -5.76
N ASP A 46 -4.32 -2.50 -6.72
CA ASP A 46 -5.41 -1.82 -7.44
C ASP A 46 -6.50 -1.26 -6.52
N ARG A 47 -6.71 -1.88 -5.35
CA ARG A 47 -7.71 -1.45 -4.36
C ARG A 47 -7.19 -0.37 -3.41
N VAL A 48 -5.88 -0.35 -3.17
CA VAL A 48 -5.29 0.48 -2.13
C VAL A 48 -4.54 1.67 -2.70
N VAL A 49 -3.91 1.60 -3.87
CA VAL A 49 -3.03 2.64 -4.41
C VAL A 49 -3.66 3.42 -5.55
N ASN A 50 -3.19 4.66 -5.76
CA ASN A 50 -3.67 5.53 -6.85
C ASN A 50 -2.76 5.48 -8.08
N GLU A 51 -1.49 5.13 -7.88
CA GLU A 51 -0.44 5.11 -8.90
C GLU A 51 0.36 3.82 -8.76
N ILE A 52 0.68 3.19 -9.89
CA ILE A 52 1.38 1.91 -9.95
C ILE A 52 2.64 2.09 -10.80
N TYR A 53 3.79 1.80 -10.19
CA TYR A 53 5.07 1.77 -10.90
C TYR A 53 5.48 0.31 -11.12
N ASP A 54 5.71 -0.05 -12.38
CA ASP A 54 6.18 -1.37 -12.77
C ASP A 54 7.69 -1.30 -13.05
N MET A 55 8.49 -2.08 -12.33
CA MET A 55 9.92 -2.20 -12.57
C MET A 55 10.24 -3.57 -13.16
N HIS A 56 10.44 -3.59 -14.48
CA HIS A 56 10.83 -4.79 -15.22
C HIS A 56 12.28 -5.21 -14.90
N SER A 57 12.51 -5.94 -13.81
CA SER A 57 13.75 -6.71 -13.50
C SER A 57 13.59 -7.72 -12.33
N GLY A 58 12.36 -8.10 -11.98
CA GLY A 58 12.09 -9.14 -10.96
C GLY A 58 11.70 -8.63 -9.57
N VAL A 59 11.56 -7.32 -9.37
CA VAL A 59 11.06 -6.71 -8.12
C VAL A 59 10.01 -5.66 -8.47
N TRP A 60 8.79 -5.80 -7.96
CA TRP A 60 7.69 -4.87 -8.17
C TRP A 60 7.67 -3.84 -7.04
N ILE A 61 8.08 -2.60 -7.30
CA ILE A 61 8.03 -1.49 -6.31
C ILE A 61 6.87 -0.58 -6.70
N ILE A 62 5.79 -0.58 -5.91
CA ILE A 62 4.61 0.25 -6.17
C ILE A 62 4.50 1.37 -5.12
N THR A 63 4.30 2.61 -5.59
CA THR A 63 4.40 3.82 -4.76
C THR A 63 3.07 4.57 -4.75
N LYS A 64 2.46 4.77 -3.57
CA LYS A 64 1.24 5.59 -3.39
C LYS A 64 1.58 6.90 -2.66
N VAL A 65 1.93 7.95 -3.39
CA VAL A 65 1.97 9.29 -2.79
C VAL A 65 0.54 9.82 -2.66
N ILE A 66 -0.15 9.51 -1.55
CA ILE A 66 -1.33 10.31 -1.17
C ILE A 66 -0.81 11.62 -0.62
N THR A 67 -0.87 12.67 -1.43
CA THR A 67 -0.97 14.02 -0.87
C THR A 67 -2.40 14.15 -0.37
N ALA A 68 -2.61 13.91 0.93
CA ALA A 68 -3.79 14.49 1.56
C ALA A 68 -3.66 16.00 1.32
N ASN A 69 -4.68 16.61 0.70
CA ASN A 69 -4.72 18.07 0.55
C ASN A 69 -4.34 18.69 1.91
N LEU A 70 -3.36 19.60 1.86
CA LEU A 70 -3.05 20.52 2.97
C LEU A 70 -4.31 21.23 3.44
#